data_AF-A0A9X8VLW1-F1
#
_entry.id   AF-A0A9X8VLW1-F1
#
_cell.length_a   1.000
_cell.length_b   1.000
_cell.length_c   1.000
_cell.angle_alpha   90.00
_cell.angle_beta   90.00
_cell.angle_gamma   90.00
#
_symmetry.space_group_name_H-M   'P 1'
#
loop_
_entity.id
_entity.type
_entity.pdbx_description
1 polymer ?
#
loop_
_entity_poly.entity_id
_entity_poly.type
_entity_poly.pdbx_seq_one_letter_code
_entity_poly.pdbx_strand_id
1 'polypeptide(L)'
;MAMTATSADTCAELAGVAETLLGDDSARRWFLAQSQKAAALERGGAYYQASEVWGECRVLAATSVERFWCEVRQARCLKQASGVNAVHRRGHQP
;
A
#
# COMPACT_ATOMS: atom_id res chain seq x y z
N MET A 1 24.97 -46.62 24.45
CA MET A 1 23.86 -46.31 25.38
C MET A 1 23.67 -44.80 25.42
N ALA A 2 22.42 -44.35 25.23
CA ALA A 2 21.80 -43.01 25.45
C ALA A 2 22.50 -41.77 24.85
N MET A 3 22.00 -41.14 23.78
CA MET A 3 20.81 -40.26 23.64
C MET A 3 20.96 -38.83 24.24
N THR A 4 21.09 -37.87 23.31
CA THR A 4 20.46 -36.53 23.25
C THR A 4 20.48 -35.61 24.48
N ALA A 5 21.17 -34.48 24.35
CA ALA A 5 20.90 -33.26 25.13
C ALA A 5 20.01 -32.33 24.29
N THR A 6 18.77 -32.18 24.76
CA THR A 6 17.67 -31.42 24.17
C THR A 6 17.88 -29.92 24.34
N SER A 7 17.65 -29.18 23.24
CA SER A 7 17.59 -27.71 23.16
C SER A 7 16.54 -27.13 24.10
N ALA A 8 16.94 -26.21 24.96
CA ALA A 8 16.03 -25.38 25.75
C ALA A 8 16.40 -23.91 25.53
N ASP A 9 15.89 -23.30 24.47
CA ASP A 9 15.93 -21.83 24.32
C ASP A 9 14.85 -21.23 23.39
N THR A 10 13.94 -22.02 22.82
CA THR A 10 13.08 -21.51 21.72
C THR A 10 11.70 -20.98 22.14
N CYS A 11 11.39 -20.86 23.44
CA CYS A 11 10.03 -20.49 23.87
C CYS A 11 9.86 -19.05 24.38
N ALA A 12 10.92 -18.27 24.52
CA ALA A 12 10.83 -16.90 25.07
C ALA A 12 10.51 -15.82 24.02
N GLU A 13 10.71 -16.07 22.72
CA GLU A 13 10.52 -15.02 21.68
C GLU A 13 9.09 -14.89 21.15
N LEU A 14 8.18 -15.84 21.43
CA LEU A 14 6.83 -15.79 20.86
C LEU A 14 5.87 -14.84 21.60
N ALA A 15 6.18 -14.46 22.85
CA ALA A 15 5.33 -13.55 23.61
C ALA A 15 5.36 -12.11 23.06
N GLY A 16 6.51 -11.64 22.55
CA GLY A 16 6.64 -10.31 21.95
C GLY A 16 5.93 -10.15 20.60
N VAL A 17 5.74 -11.25 19.86
CA VAL A 17 5.11 -11.23 18.53
C VAL A 17 3.59 -11.11 18.63
N ALA A 18 2.98 -11.70 19.66
CA ALA A 18 1.53 -11.64 19.87
C ALA A 18 1.01 -10.25 20.27
N GLU A 19 1.80 -9.49 21.04
CA GLU A 19 1.40 -8.16 21.53
C GLU A 19 1.49 -7.07 20.45
N THR A 20 2.17 -7.34 19.33
CA THR A 20 2.26 -6.42 18.17
C THR A 20 1.07 -6.59 17.20
N LEU A 21 0.29 -7.68 17.31
CA LEU A 21 -0.78 -8.02 16.35
C LEU A 21 -2.13 -7.34 16.66
N LEU A 22 -2.31 -6.76 17.84
CA LEU A 22 -3.60 -6.19 18.26
C LEU A 22 -3.68 -4.65 18.14
N GLY A 23 -2.55 -3.97 17.95
CA GLY A 23 -2.48 -2.51 17.87
C GLY A 23 -2.69 -1.92 16.47
N ASP A 24 -2.63 -2.74 15.41
CA ASP A 24 -2.44 -2.27 14.02
C ASP A 24 -3.68 -2.42 13.12
N ASP A 25 -4.80 -2.90 13.68
CA ASP A 25 -6.02 -3.21 12.94
C ASP A 25 -6.72 -1.96 12.38
N SER A 26 -6.64 -0.84 13.09
CA SER A 26 -7.25 0.43 12.68
C SER A 26 -6.49 1.08 11.52
N ALA A 27 -5.16 1.13 11.60
CA ALA A 27 -4.30 1.64 10.53
C ALA A 27 -4.43 0.78 9.27
N ARG A 28 -4.43 -0.55 9.44
CA ARG A 28 -4.67 -1.50 8.35
C ARG A 28 -6.02 -1.29 7.67
N ARG A 29 -7.11 -1.19 8.44
CA ARG A 29 -8.46 -0.93 7.90
C ARG A 29 -8.54 0.42 7.19
N TRP A 30 -7.91 1.45 7.76
CA TRP A 30 -7.85 2.78 7.15
C TRP A 30 -7.09 2.74 5.82
N PHE A 31 -5.92 2.12 5.78
CA PHE A 31 -5.14 1.93 4.55
C PHE A 31 -5.96 1.24 3.46
N LEU A 32 -6.66 0.15 3.80
CA LEU A 32 -7.51 -0.56 2.85
C LEU A 32 -8.66 0.32 2.34
N ALA A 33 -9.37 1.03 3.22
CA ALA A 33 -10.45 1.92 2.82
C ALA A 33 -9.97 3.04 1.88
N GLN A 34 -8.84 3.68 2.20
CA GLN A 34 -8.30 4.78 1.37
C GLN A 34 -7.74 4.27 0.05
N SER A 35 -7.09 3.10 0.04
CA SER A 35 -6.59 2.51 -1.21
C SER A 35 -7.74 2.14 -2.16
N GLN A 36 -8.88 1.68 -1.63
CA GLN A 36 -10.08 1.42 -2.42
C GLN A 36 -10.69 2.72 -2.96
N LYS A 37 -10.76 3.77 -2.13
CA LYS A 37 -11.22 5.10 -2.54
C LYS A 37 -10.33 5.69 -3.63
N ALA A 38 -9.01 5.65 -3.48
CA ALA A 38 -8.05 6.12 -4.46
C ALA A 38 -8.22 5.37 -5.80
N ALA A 39 -8.34 4.04 -5.75
CA ALA A 39 -8.58 3.24 -6.95
C ALA A 39 -9.93 3.54 -7.62
N ALA A 40 -10.96 3.89 -6.87
CA ALA A 40 -12.25 4.32 -7.43
C ALA A 40 -12.14 5.68 -8.15
N LEU A 41 -11.42 6.64 -7.55
CA LEU A 41 -11.14 7.95 -8.16
C LEU A 41 -10.33 7.80 -9.46
N GLU A 42 -9.33 6.91 -9.48
CA GLU A 42 -8.57 6.60 -10.69
C GLU A 42 -9.48 6.09 -11.82
N ARG A 43 -10.37 5.14 -11.53
CA ARG A 43 -11.30 4.61 -12.53
C ARG A 43 -12.29 5.67 -13.02
N GLY A 44 -12.66 6.60 -12.14
CA GLY A 44 -13.50 7.75 -12.48
C GLY A 44 -12.77 8.88 -13.23
N GLY A 45 -11.45 8.76 -13.46
CA GLY A 45 -10.65 9.79 -14.13
C GLY A 45 -10.33 11.01 -13.25
N ALA A 46 -10.67 10.98 -11.96
CA ALA A 46 -10.37 12.04 -11.00
C ALA A 46 -8.91 11.95 -10.52
N TYR A 47 -7.96 12.04 -11.46
CA TYR A 47 -6.57 11.68 -11.21
C TYR A 47 -5.87 12.57 -10.18
N TYR A 48 -6.17 13.87 -10.13
CA TYR A 48 -5.57 14.75 -9.12
C TYR A 48 -5.98 14.32 -7.70
N GLN A 49 -7.27 14.14 -7.46
CA GLN A 49 -7.81 13.67 -6.18
C GLN A 49 -7.31 12.26 -5.85
N ALA A 50 -7.24 11.35 -6.84
CA ALA A 50 -6.66 10.03 -6.64
C ALA A 50 -5.20 10.10 -6.16
N SER A 51 -4.41 11.05 -6.69
CA SER A 51 -3.01 11.23 -6.29
C SER A 51 -2.85 11.70 -4.84
N GLU A 52 -3.75 12.55 -4.37
CA GLU A 52 -3.76 13.00 -2.97
C GLU A 52 -4.05 11.82 -2.03
N VAL A 53 -5.09 11.04 -2.34
CA VAL A 53 -5.46 9.87 -1.53
C VAL A 53 -4.37 8.79 -1.57
N TRP A 54 -3.67 8.61 -2.70
CA TRP A 54 -2.50 7.74 -2.74
C TRP A 54 -1.34 8.22 -1.86
N GLY A 55 -1.15 9.54 -1.77
CA GLY A 55 -0.19 10.14 -0.84
C GLY A 55 -0.53 9.85 0.62
N GLU A 56 -1.82 9.93 0.99
CA GLU A 56 -2.32 9.55 2.31
C GLU A 56 -2.11 8.06 2.60
N CYS A 57 -2.43 7.18 1.64
CA CYS A 57 -2.20 5.74 1.76
C CYS A 57 -0.72 5.42 2.03
N ARG A 58 0.22 6.16 1.42
CA ARG A 58 1.65 5.97 1.67
C ARG A 58 2.03 6.20 3.13
N VAL A 59 1.40 7.15 3.82
CA VAL A 59 1.67 7.41 5.25
C VAL A 59 1.12 6.28 6.13
N LEU A 60 -0.02 5.71 5.73
CA LEU A 60 -0.71 4.61 6.44
C LEU A 60 -0.13 3.22 6.13
N ALA A 61 0.73 3.09 5.14
CA ALA A 61 1.27 1.81 4.70
C ALA A 61 2.24 1.20 5.74
N ALA A 62 1.90 0.00 6.19
CA ALA A 62 2.66 -0.75 7.18
C ALA A 62 4.00 -1.23 6.60
N THR A 63 4.00 -1.63 5.32
CA THR A 63 5.17 -2.21 4.66
C THR A 63 5.83 -1.26 3.66
N SER A 64 7.13 -1.44 3.42
CA SER A 64 7.87 -0.69 2.38
C SER A 64 7.32 -0.94 0.98
N VAL A 65 6.84 -2.15 0.70
CA VAL A 65 6.22 -2.52 -0.59
C VAL A 65 4.93 -1.75 -0.82
N GLU A 66 4.06 -1.66 0.19
CA GLU A 66 2.82 -0.87 0.10
C GLU A 66 3.12 0.62 -0.10
N ARG A 67 4.11 1.18 0.62
CA ARG A 67 4.55 2.58 0.44
C ARG A 67 4.99 2.85 -0.99
N PHE A 68 5.87 1.99 -1.51
CA PHE A 68 6.38 2.10 -2.87
C PHE A 68 5.24 2.01 -3.89
N TRP A 69 4.30 1.09 -3.70
CA TRP A 69 3.16 0.96 -4.59
C TRP A 69 2.27 2.22 -4.59
N CYS A 70 1.98 2.79 -3.42
CA CYS A 70 1.25 4.05 -3.30
C CYS A 70 1.99 5.21 -3.98
N GLU A 71 3.31 5.30 -3.85
CA GLU A 71 4.12 6.33 -4.49
C GLU A 71 4.07 6.23 -6.03
N VAL A 72 4.23 5.03 -6.58
CA VAL A 72 4.13 4.78 -8.03
C VAL A 72 2.75 5.18 -8.56
N ARG A 73 1.69 4.83 -7.83
CA ARG A 73 0.31 5.19 -8.17
C ARG A 73 0.06 6.69 -8.12
N GLN A 74 0.55 7.37 -7.08
CA GLN A 74 0.48 8.82 -6.94
C GLN A 74 1.15 9.52 -8.14
N ALA A 75 2.39 9.13 -8.46
CA ALA A 75 3.14 9.69 -9.58
C ALA A 75 2.44 9.46 -10.92
N ARG A 76 1.87 8.26 -11.13
CA ARG A 76 1.08 7.95 -12.35
C ARG A 76 -0.16 8.83 -12.46
N CYS A 77 -0.87 9.05 -11.36
CA CYS A 77 -2.04 9.92 -11.33
C CYS A 77 -1.69 11.36 -11.67
N LEU A 78 -0.62 11.92 -11.10
CA LEU A 78 -0.15 13.27 -11.43
C LEU A 78 0.23 13.42 -12.91
N LYS A 79 0.87 12.41 -13.51
CA LYS A 79 1.16 12.38 -14.96
C LYS A 79 -0.10 12.37 -15.82
N GLN A 80 -1.17 11.71 -15.37
CA GLN A 80 -2.45 11.71 -16.09
C GLN A 80 -3.21 13.02 -15.91
N ALA A 81 -3.21 13.59 -14.70
CA ALA A 81 -3.85 14.87 -14.39
C ALA A 81 -3.22 16.05 -15.17
N SER A 82 -1.90 16.03 -15.35
CA SER A 82 -1.15 17.05 -16.12
C SER A 82 -1.36 16.95 -17.64
N GLY A 83 -2.13 15.98 -18.15
CA GLY A 83 -2.46 15.89 -19.57
C GLY A 83 -1.30 15.48 -20.47
N VAL A 84 -0.12 15.13 -19.93
CA VAL A 84 1.07 14.71 -20.70
C VAL A 84 0.76 13.47 -21.56
N ASN A 85 -0.22 12.65 -21.15
CA ASN A 85 -0.69 11.48 -21.92
C ASN A 85 -1.91 11.76 -22.82
N ALA A 86 -2.53 12.95 -22.77
CA ALA A 86 -3.70 13.28 -23.59
C ALA A 86 -3.36 13.46 -25.08
N VAL A 87 -2.09 13.74 -25.39
CA VAL A 87 -1.61 14.00 -26.76
C VAL A 87 -1.55 12.72 -27.61
N HIS A 88 -1.38 11.53 -27.01
CA HIS A 88 -1.20 10.28 -27.77
C HIS A 88 -2.49 9.62 -28.26
N ARG A 89 -3.68 10.11 -27.87
CA ARG A 89 -4.98 9.51 -28.27
C ARG A 89 -5.72 10.25 -29.39
N ARG A 90 -5.21 11.39 -29.87
CA ARG A 90 -5.86 12.17 -30.96
C ARG A 90 -5.34 11.84 -32.36
N GLY A 91 -4.54 10.78 -32.51
CA GLY A 91 -3.92 10.39 -33.79
C GLY A 91 -4.64 9.28 -34.57
N HIS A 92 -5.81 8.81 -34.13
CA HIS A 92 -6.54 7.75 -34.83
C HIS A 92 -8.01 8.13 -35.01
N GLN A 93 -8.29 8.86 -36.08
CA GLN A 93 -9.60 8.87 -36.74
C GLN A 93 -9.39 8.30 -38.15
N PRO A 94 -10.16 7.29 -38.60
CA PRO A 94 -10.26 6.93 -40.01
C PRO A 94 -10.99 8.02 -40.81
#